data_AF-A0ABD0R317-F1
#
_entry.id   AF-A0ABD0R317-F1
#
_cell.length_a   1.000
_cell.length_b   1.000
_cell.length_c   1.000
_cell.angle_alpha   90.00
_cell.angle_beta   90.00
_cell.angle_gamma   90.00
#
_symmetry.space_group_name_H-M   'P 1'
#
loop_
_entity.id
_entity.type
_entity.pdbx_description
1 polymer ?
#
loop_
_entity_poly.entity_id
_entity_poly.type
_entity_poly.pdbx_seq_one_letter_code
_entity_poly.pdbx_strand_id
1 'polypeptide(L)'
;MIHFVDGERHKFIEVQILDDAIPEGDETFQLILANPSAGLQLGENITATVTILANDDGHGIISFNNSEHFLLREPTSMSGLGESVATLYIIRDPPQGVFGTVTVQFTITDINGSLYTDDLTPSSGFVVLEDGIRFK
;
A
#
# COMPACT_ATOMS: atom_id res chain seq x y z
N MET A 1 7.33 -27.69 23.08
CA MET A 1 8.59 -28.02 23.77
C MET A 1 9.51 -28.68 22.77
N ILE A 2 10.76 -28.22 22.65
CA ILE A 2 11.75 -28.82 21.74
C ILE A 2 12.58 -29.80 22.55
N HIS A 3 12.63 -31.06 22.14
CA HIS A 3 13.33 -32.13 22.84
C HIS A 3 14.31 -32.83 21.89
N PHE A 4 15.57 -32.92 22.30
CA PHE A 4 16.61 -33.66 21.59
C PHE A 4 16.82 -35.00 22.29
N VAL A 5 16.81 -36.10 21.52
CA VAL A 5 17.29 -37.39 22.04
C VAL A 5 18.81 -37.52 21.84
N ASP A 6 19.40 -38.54 22.46
CA ASP A 6 20.84 -38.80 22.31
C ASP A 6 21.25 -38.94 20.84
N GLY A 7 22.36 -38.29 20.48
CA GLY A 7 22.86 -38.23 19.10
C GLY A 7 22.15 -37.25 18.16
N GLU A 8 21.00 -36.66 18.53
CA GLU A 8 20.35 -35.65 17.68
C GLU A 8 21.08 -34.30 17.76
N ARG A 9 21.26 -33.66 16.59
CA ARG A 9 21.92 -32.36 16.46
C ARG A 9 21.03 -31.26 15.88
N HIS A 10 19.89 -31.63 15.29
CA HIS A 10 19.00 -30.70 14.62
C HIS A 10 17.55 -31.01 14.95
N LYS A 11 16.77 -29.95 15.16
CA LYS A 11 15.31 -29.94 15.19
C LYS A 11 14.86 -28.70 14.41
N PHE A 12 13.65 -28.74 13.88
CA PHE A 12 13.04 -27.59 13.22
C PHE A 12 11.77 -27.17 13.96
N ILE A 13 11.41 -25.90 13.81
CA ILE A 13 10.14 -25.32 14.27
C ILE A 13 9.41 -24.90 13.00
N GLU A 14 8.19 -25.39 12.81
CA GLU A 14 7.34 -24.93 11.71
C GLU A 14 6.40 -23.86 12.24
N VAL A 15 6.35 -22.73 11.54
CA VAL A 15 5.39 -21.67 11.76
C VAL A 15 4.59 -21.54 10.49
N GLN A 16 3.28 -21.77 10.59
CA GLN A 16 2.36 -21.61 9.48
C GLN A 16 1.77 -20.21 9.51
N ILE A 17 1.82 -19.52 8.38
CA ILE A 17 1.12 -18.25 8.17
C ILE A 17 -0.34 -18.55 7.84
N LEU A 18 -1.26 -17.80 8.43
CA LEU A 18 -2.69 -17.88 8.13
C LEU A 18 -3.04 -16.74 7.18
N ASP A 19 -3.55 -17.10 6.02
CA ASP A 19 -3.99 -16.16 5.00
C ASP A 19 -5.42 -15.71 5.28
N ASP A 20 -5.70 -14.43 5.08
CA ASP A 20 -7.05 -13.91 5.04
C ASP A 20 -7.25 -12.94 3.85
N ALA A 21 -8.19 -12.01 3.95
CA ALA A 21 -8.51 -11.07 2.87
C ALA A 21 -8.59 -9.63 3.40
N ILE A 22 -8.05 -9.39 4.58
CA ILE A 22 -8.00 -8.08 5.23
C ILE A 22 -6.71 -7.41 4.77
N PRO A 23 -6.79 -6.23 4.14
CA PRO A 23 -5.61 -5.46 3.79
C PRO A 23 -4.80 -5.12 5.04
N GLU A 24 -3.53 -5.50 5.03
CA GLU A 24 -2.58 -5.29 6.13
C GLU A 24 -1.25 -4.76 5.57
N GLY A 25 -0.49 -4.05 6.42
CA GLY A 25 0.90 -3.70 6.13
C GLY A 25 1.84 -4.87 6.42
N ASP A 26 3.15 -4.65 6.24
CA ASP A 26 4.15 -5.64 6.63
C ASP A 26 4.10 -5.90 8.15
N GLU A 27 4.02 -7.17 8.53
CA GLU A 27 3.98 -7.59 9.92
C GLU A 27 5.30 -8.24 10.32
N THR A 28 5.85 -7.87 11.49
CA THR A 28 7.15 -8.39 11.96
C THR A 28 7.03 -9.05 13.33
N PHE A 29 7.55 -10.27 13.42
CA PHE A 29 7.50 -11.13 14.60
C PHE A 29 8.88 -11.63 14.99
N GLN A 30 9.03 -12.05 16.25
CA GLN A 30 10.24 -12.67 16.75
C GLN A 30 9.96 -14.06 17.31
N LEU A 31 10.74 -15.05 16.86
CA LEU A 31 10.83 -16.36 17.50
C LEU A 31 12.04 -16.33 18.44
N ILE A 32 11.83 -16.69 19.72
CA ILE A 32 12.86 -16.60 20.75
C ILE A 32 13.02 -17.97 21.42
N LEU A 33 14.25 -18.50 21.46
CA LEU A 33 14.59 -19.65 22.29
C LEU A 33 14.80 -19.20 23.74
N ALA A 34 14.10 -19.83 24.68
CA ALA A 34 14.14 -19.48 26.10
C ALA A 34 13.98 -20.72 26.99
N ASN A 35 14.30 -20.56 28.28
CA ASN A 35 14.12 -21.57 29.32
C ASN A 35 14.77 -22.93 28.97
N PRO A 36 16.10 -22.97 28.77
CA PRO A 36 16.81 -24.22 28.50
C PRO A 36 16.69 -25.19 29.69
N SER A 37 16.83 -26.49 29.42
CA SER A 37 16.94 -27.49 30.48
C SER A 37 18.19 -27.25 31.33
N ALA A 38 18.18 -27.77 32.57
CA ALA A 38 19.31 -27.63 33.47
C ALA A 38 20.60 -28.18 32.84
N GLY A 39 21.67 -27.39 32.86
CA GLY A 39 22.97 -27.74 32.28
C GLY A 39 23.10 -27.45 30.78
N LEU A 40 22.03 -26.99 30.10
CA LEU A 40 22.10 -26.52 28.72
C LEU A 40 22.30 -25.01 28.66
N GLN A 41 23.25 -24.57 27.82
CA GLN A 41 23.49 -23.16 27.53
C GLN A 41 22.95 -22.83 26.14
N LEU A 42 22.22 -21.71 26.05
CA LEU A 42 21.83 -21.14 24.76
C LEU A 42 23.01 -20.38 24.13
N GLY A 43 23.12 -20.45 22.80
CA GLY A 43 24.13 -19.72 22.04
C GLY A 43 23.77 -18.24 21.84
N GLU A 44 24.49 -17.57 20.94
CA GLU A 44 24.26 -16.15 20.63
C GLU A 44 22.97 -15.92 19.80
N ASN A 45 22.71 -16.79 18.82
CA ASN A 45 21.58 -16.67 17.91
C ASN A 45 20.33 -17.37 18.46
N ILE A 46 19.68 -16.78 19.45
CA ILE A 46 18.43 -17.29 20.04
C ILE A 46 17.16 -16.64 19.48
N THR A 47 17.31 -15.58 18.70
CA THR A 47 16.20 -14.84 18.11
C THR A 47 16.22 -14.96 16.58
N ALA A 48 15.09 -15.36 16.00
CA ALA A 48 14.85 -15.27 14.57
C ALA A 48 13.73 -14.24 14.32
N THR A 49 13.90 -13.38 13.31
CA THR A 49 12.87 -12.43 12.89
C THR A 49 12.14 -12.98 11.68
N VAL A 50 10.82 -12.89 11.69
CA VAL A 50 9.94 -13.29 10.59
C VAL A 50 9.15 -12.06 10.17
N THR A 51 9.14 -11.76 8.87
CA THR A 51 8.32 -10.69 8.29
C THR A 51 7.33 -11.31 7.32
N ILE A 52 6.05 -11.02 7.53
CA ILE A 52 4.97 -11.31 6.59
C ILE A 52 4.80 -10.05 5.74
N LEU A 53 4.89 -10.21 4.42
CA LEU A 53 4.75 -9.09 3.48
C LEU A 53 3.27 -8.87 3.19
N ALA A 54 2.88 -7.61 3.00
CA ALA A 54 1.52 -7.26 2.58
C ALA A 54 1.15 -7.98 1.26
N ASN A 55 -0.01 -8.66 1.25
CA ASN A 55 -0.50 -9.42 0.08
C ASN A 55 -1.95 -9.11 -0.32
N ASP A 56 -2.70 -8.34 0.48
CA ASP A 56 -4.13 -8.06 0.26
C ASP A 56 -4.42 -6.59 -0.05
N ASP A 57 -3.64 -5.99 -0.94
CA ASP A 57 -3.75 -4.56 -1.30
C ASP A 57 -3.64 -3.63 -0.07
N GLY A 58 -2.74 -3.94 0.87
CA GLY A 58 -2.48 -3.10 2.06
C GLY A 58 -2.16 -1.65 1.72
N HIS A 59 -1.44 -1.43 0.60
CA HIS A 59 -1.19 -0.08 0.10
C HIS A 59 -2.34 0.51 -0.74
N GLY A 60 -3.39 -0.26 -0.98
CA GLY A 60 -4.56 0.14 -1.76
C GLY A 60 -4.31 0.26 -3.25
N ILE A 61 -5.43 0.34 -3.96
CA ILE A 61 -5.58 0.50 -5.40
C ILE A 61 -6.12 1.90 -5.64
N ILE A 62 -5.43 2.66 -6.49
CA ILE A 62 -5.79 4.04 -6.81
C ILE A 62 -6.65 4.11 -8.06
N SER A 63 -7.76 4.83 -7.99
CA SER A 63 -8.69 5.05 -9.11
C SER A 63 -9.33 6.43 -9.04
N PHE A 64 -9.93 6.86 -10.16
CA PHE A 64 -10.85 8.01 -10.13
C PHE A 64 -12.21 7.57 -9.56
N ASN A 65 -12.91 8.51 -8.92
CA ASN A 65 -14.23 8.24 -8.33
C ASN A 65 -15.33 7.93 -9.37
N ASN A 66 -15.12 8.31 -10.63
CA ASN A 66 -16.02 8.02 -11.74
C ASN A 66 -15.26 8.03 -13.07
N SER A 67 -15.96 7.61 -14.13
CA SER A 67 -15.48 7.65 -15.52
C SER A 67 -16.39 8.52 -16.39
N GLU A 68 -17.01 9.55 -15.82
CA GLU A 68 -17.96 10.41 -16.54
C GLU A 68 -17.23 11.34 -17.51
N HIS A 69 -17.92 11.70 -18.59
CA HIS A 69 -17.43 12.69 -19.53
C HIS A 69 -17.76 14.09 -19.03
N PHE A 70 -16.74 14.96 -18.95
CA PHE A 70 -16.93 16.37 -18.63
C PHE A 70 -17.24 17.16 -19.90
N LEU A 71 -18.31 17.94 -19.87
CA LEU A 71 -18.62 18.95 -20.89
C LEU A 71 -18.47 20.33 -20.25
N LEU A 72 -17.29 20.91 -20.44
CA LEU A 72 -16.92 22.19 -19.86
C LEU A 72 -17.06 23.32 -20.88
N ARG A 73 -17.15 24.56 -20.38
CA ARG A 73 -17.17 25.79 -21.18
C ARG A 73 -15.96 26.64 -20.84
N GLU A 74 -15.48 27.40 -21.82
CA GLU A 74 -14.43 28.38 -21.57
C GLU A 74 -14.91 29.45 -20.57
N PRO A 75 -14.02 29.95 -19.70
CA PRO A 75 -14.37 30.95 -18.71
C PRO A 75 -14.60 32.31 -19.39
N THR A 76 -15.85 32.60 -19.75
CA THR A 76 -16.24 33.85 -20.43
C THR A 76 -16.49 35.00 -19.45
N SER A 77 -16.53 34.75 -18.14
CA SER A 77 -16.72 35.73 -17.07
C SER A 77 -16.33 35.15 -15.70
N MET A 78 -16.03 35.99 -14.71
CA MET A 78 -15.68 35.57 -13.33
C MET A 78 -16.74 34.68 -12.65
N SER A 79 -18.01 34.77 -13.06
CA SER A 79 -19.10 33.94 -12.53
C SER A 79 -19.17 32.53 -13.13
N GLY A 80 -18.41 32.25 -14.20
CA GLY A 80 -18.43 30.97 -14.94
C GLY A 80 -17.23 30.06 -14.67
N LEU A 81 -16.35 30.41 -13.72
CA LEU A 81 -15.12 29.65 -13.45
C LEU A 81 -15.39 28.20 -13.01
N GLY A 82 -16.55 27.92 -12.39
CA GLY A 82 -16.95 26.56 -12.04
C GLY A 82 -17.35 25.71 -13.25
N GLU A 83 -17.74 26.33 -14.37
CA GLU A 83 -18.13 25.64 -15.61
C GLU A 83 -16.92 25.31 -16.50
N SER A 84 -15.73 25.83 -16.17
CA SER A 84 -14.49 25.63 -16.90
C SER A 84 -13.52 24.64 -16.23
N VAL A 85 -13.93 24.00 -15.12
CA VAL A 85 -13.06 23.13 -14.32
C VAL A 85 -13.68 21.75 -14.19
N ALA A 86 -12.97 20.71 -14.66
CA ALA A 86 -13.27 19.33 -14.30
C ALA A 86 -12.66 19.03 -12.93
N THR A 87 -13.46 18.44 -12.04
CA THR A 87 -12.96 17.92 -10.76
C THR A 87 -13.17 16.42 -10.74
N LEU A 88 -12.07 15.68 -10.74
CA LEU A 88 -12.02 14.25 -10.54
C LEU A 88 -11.41 13.99 -9.17
N TYR A 89 -12.09 13.17 -8.37
CA TYR A 89 -11.57 12.76 -7.07
C TYR A 89 -10.79 11.46 -7.22
N ILE A 90 -9.73 11.33 -6.44
CA ILE A 90 -8.95 10.10 -6.35
C ILE A 90 -9.43 9.29 -5.15
N ILE A 91 -9.71 8.02 -5.39
CA ILE A 91 -10.09 7.04 -4.38
C ILE A 91 -8.99 5.99 -4.25
N ARG A 92 -8.64 5.68 -3.00
CA ARG A 92 -7.82 4.53 -2.62
C ARG A 92 -8.74 3.45 -2.04
N ASP A 93 -8.70 2.26 -2.63
CA ASP A 93 -9.53 1.13 -2.21
C ASP A 93 -8.72 -0.15 -2.08
N PRO A 94 -9.12 -1.12 -1.24
CA PRO A 94 -10.29 -1.11 -0.36
C PRO A 94 -10.13 -0.17 0.87
N PRO A 95 -11.19 0.06 1.68
CA PRO A 95 -11.13 0.97 2.82
C PRO A 95 -10.05 0.70 3.88
N GLN A 96 -9.60 -0.56 4.01
CA GLN A 96 -8.50 -0.93 4.91
C GLN A 96 -7.12 -0.82 4.24
N GLY A 97 -7.05 -0.73 2.91
CA GLY A 97 -5.83 -0.64 2.11
C GLY A 97 -5.22 0.76 2.11
N VAL A 98 -4.98 1.33 3.29
CA VAL A 98 -4.51 2.72 3.46
C VAL A 98 -3.11 2.82 4.06
N PHE A 99 -2.35 1.71 4.06
CA PHE A 99 -1.02 1.66 4.68
C PHE A 99 0.05 2.36 3.86
N GLY A 100 0.79 3.26 4.49
CA GLY A 100 1.85 4.05 3.89
C GLY A 100 1.36 5.17 2.97
N THR A 101 2.25 6.13 2.73
CA THR A 101 2.04 7.20 1.74
C THR A 101 2.24 6.65 0.32
N VAL A 102 1.28 6.91 -0.57
CA VAL A 102 1.35 6.53 -1.99
C VAL A 102 1.36 7.77 -2.87
N THR A 103 2.14 7.72 -3.95
CA THR A 103 2.28 8.80 -4.92
C THR A 103 1.97 8.29 -6.31
N VAL A 104 1.03 8.94 -7.00
CA VAL A 104 0.62 8.59 -8.37
C VAL A 104 0.84 9.80 -9.28
N GLN A 105 1.49 9.57 -10.42
CA GLN A 105 1.64 10.57 -11.47
C GLN A 105 0.38 10.59 -12.34
N PHE A 106 -0.08 11.79 -12.72
CA PHE A 106 -1.09 11.96 -13.77
C PHE A 106 -0.53 12.78 -14.93
N THR A 107 -1.06 12.52 -16.12
CA THR A 107 -0.76 13.24 -17.36
C THR A 107 -2.04 13.40 -18.17
N ILE A 108 -2.21 14.53 -18.85
CA ILE A 108 -3.34 14.78 -19.73
C ILE A 108 -2.86 14.65 -21.18
N THR A 109 -3.53 13.80 -21.95
CA THR A 109 -3.21 13.55 -23.34
C THR A 109 -4.35 13.96 -24.27
N ASP A 110 -4.03 14.17 -25.53
CA ASP A 110 -5.01 14.17 -26.61
C ASP A 110 -5.57 12.75 -26.86
N ILE A 111 -6.51 12.64 -27.80
CA ILE A 111 -7.13 11.37 -28.19
C ILE A 111 -6.14 10.37 -28.83
N ASN A 112 -4.97 10.84 -29.26
CA ASN A 112 -3.90 10.04 -29.84
C ASN A 112 -2.85 9.62 -28.80
N GLY A 113 -3.02 10.02 -27.52
CA GLY A 113 -2.09 9.70 -26.43
C GLY A 113 -0.88 10.63 -26.34
N SER A 114 -0.84 11.73 -27.09
CA SER A 114 0.21 12.76 -26.96
C SER A 114 -0.10 13.71 -25.82
N LEU A 115 0.89 14.13 -25.04
CA LEU A 115 0.71 15.12 -23.96
C LEU A 115 0.06 16.40 -24.52
N TYR A 116 -0.99 16.87 -23.86
CA TYR A 116 -1.72 18.08 -24.27
C TYR A 116 -1.51 19.20 -23.25
N THR A 117 -1.04 20.36 -23.71
CA THR A 117 -0.58 21.46 -22.84
C THR A 117 -1.09 22.84 -23.23
N ASP A 118 -1.83 22.96 -24.33
CA ASP A 118 -2.09 24.26 -24.96
C ASP A 118 -3.19 25.04 -24.22
N ASP A 119 -4.36 24.42 -24.03
CA ASP A 119 -5.56 25.11 -23.50
C ASP A 119 -5.95 24.68 -22.08
N LEU A 120 -5.09 23.93 -21.38
CA LEU A 120 -5.38 23.46 -20.02
C LEU A 120 -4.18 23.54 -19.10
N THR A 121 -4.47 23.65 -17.80
CA THR A 121 -3.46 23.65 -16.75
C THR A 121 -4.03 23.06 -15.45
N PRO A 122 -3.29 22.19 -14.74
CA PRO A 122 -2.00 21.60 -15.15
C PRO A 122 -2.18 20.48 -16.19
N SER A 123 -1.17 20.21 -17.01
CA SER A 123 -1.15 19.09 -17.96
C SER A 123 -0.59 17.79 -17.39
N SER A 124 0.04 17.85 -16.22
CA SER A 124 0.60 16.71 -15.49
C SER A 124 0.91 17.08 -14.04
N GLY A 125 1.14 16.08 -13.20
CA GLY A 125 1.54 16.28 -11.82
C GLY A 125 1.52 15.01 -11.01
N PHE A 126 1.53 15.17 -9.68
CA PHE A 126 1.47 14.07 -8.73
C PHE A 126 0.29 14.26 -7.78
N VAL A 127 -0.39 13.16 -7.48
CA VAL A 127 -1.31 13.05 -6.37
C VAL A 127 -0.62 12.21 -5.30
N VAL A 128 -0.46 12.81 -4.12
CA VAL A 128 0.04 12.12 -2.92
C VAL A 128 -1.13 11.86 -1.99
N LEU A 129 -1.35 10.60 -1.62
CA LEU A 129 -2.21 10.23 -0.50
C LEU A 129 -1.32 9.79 0.65
N GLU A 130 -1.38 10.53 1.74
CA GLU A 130 -0.65 10.18 2.96
C GLU A 130 -1.18 8.89 3.59
N ASP A 131 -0.38 8.30 4.48
CA ASP A 131 -0.80 7.17 5.31
C ASP A 131 -2.18 7.40 5.96
N GLY A 132 -3.05 6.40 5.87
CA GLY A 132 -4.42 6.47 6.38
C GLY A 132 -5.42 7.28 5.52
N ILE A 133 -4.97 7.97 4.46
CA ILE A 133 -5.85 8.80 3.63
C ILE A 133 -6.44 7.99 2.47
N ARG A 134 -7.77 7.98 2.42
CA ARG A 134 -8.54 7.25 1.39
C ARG A 134 -8.96 8.10 0.18
N PHE A 135 -9.19 9.39 0.39
CA PHE A 135 -9.78 10.26 -0.62
C PHE A 135 -8.98 11.55 -0.77
N LYS A 136 -8.88 12.04 -2.00
CA LYS A 136 -8.30 13.36 -2.31
C LYS A 136 -9.02 14.03 -3.47
#